data_AF-A0A959HC06-F1
#
_entry.id   AF-A0A959HC06-F1
#
_cell.length_a   1.000
_cell.length_b   1.000
_cell.length_c   1.000
_cell.angle_alpha   90.00
_cell.angle_beta   90.00
_cell.angle_gamma   90.00
#
_symmetry.space_group_name_H-M   'P 1'
#
loop_
_entity.id
_entity.type
_entity.pdbx_description
1 polymer ?
#
loop_
_entity_poly.entity_id
_entity_poly.type
_entity_poly.pdbx_seq_one_letter_code
_entity_poly.pdbx_strand_id
1 'polypeptide(L)'
;LSFEPEEIDKERGVVVSEWRTRLSPDQRLQQQYFPVLYKGSRYANRMPIGKPEIIENAGYATIRRFYEDWYRPDLMAFIAVGDFEVDWMEKEVIRRFSGLQNPESSRPRKDYEVPGHQETLTVIATDKEAAFTRVQVIYKHEEKPVTTIEDFRRQLTYSLYNKMLNARLVEVQMQPNPPFTFAYSGYGSDVGNLGAYT
;
A
#
# COMPACT_ATOMS: atom_id res chain seq x y z
N LEU A 1 -25.16 2.01 -7.75
CA LEU A 1 -24.67 3.13 -6.93
C LEU A 1 -25.22 4.41 -7.57
N SER A 2 -26.06 5.17 -6.90
CA SER A 2 -26.51 6.48 -7.40
C SER A 2 -25.61 7.55 -6.78
N PHE A 3 -24.83 8.25 -7.61
CA PHE A 3 -23.96 9.36 -7.20
C PHE A 3 -24.75 10.66 -7.05
N GLU A 4 -25.85 10.59 -6.31
CA GLU A 4 -26.71 11.75 -6.06
C GLU A 4 -25.95 12.82 -5.28
N PRO A 5 -26.09 14.12 -5.64
CA PRO A 5 -25.36 15.20 -4.98
C PRO A 5 -25.49 15.19 -3.46
N GLU A 6 -26.68 14.92 -2.94
CA GLU A 6 -26.96 14.92 -1.50
C GLU A 6 -26.23 13.80 -0.77
N GLU A 7 -26.09 12.62 -1.36
CA GLU A 7 -25.34 11.51 -0.78
C GLU A 7 -23.83 11.78 -0.83
N ILE A 8 -23.34 12.38 -1.91
CA ILE A 8 -21.94 12.81 -1.99
C ILE A 8 -21.61 13.82 -0.89
N ASP A 9 -22.47 14.81 -0.66
CA ASP A 9 -22.21 15.84 0.35
C ASP A 9 -22.27 15.30 1.78
N LYS A 10 -23.13 14.30 2.05
CA LYS A 10 -23.09 13.55 3.33
C LYS A 10 -21.76 12.82 3.51
N GLU A 11 -21.28 12.13 2.47
CA GLU A 11 -20.03 11.36 2.53
C GLU A 11 -18.79 12.24 2.72
N ARG A 12 -18.79 13.51 2.27
CA ARG A 12 -17.67 14.44 2.54
C ARG A 12 -17.40 14.57 4.03
N GLY A 13 -18.44 14.75 4.84
CA GLY A 13 -18.32 14.88 6.29
C GLY A 13 -17.75 13.63 6.95
N VAL A 14 -18.15 12.45 6.46
CA VAL A 14 -17.63 11.15 6.88
C VAL A 14 -16.14 11.04 6.57
N VAL A 15 -15.74 11.27 5.31
CA VAL A 15 -14.33 11.16 4.87
C VAL A 15 -13.43 12.19 5.57
N VAL A 16 -13.89 13.42 5.80
CA VAL A 16 -13.15 14.43 6.59
C VAL A 16 -12.97 13.96 8.04
N SER A 17 -13.98 13.34 8.63
CA SER A 17 -13.88 12.81 10.00
C SER A 17 -12.92 11.63 10.08
N GLU A 18 -12.92 10.74 9.09
CA GLU A 18 -11.90 9.70 8.95
C GLU A 18 -10.50 10.29 8.78
N TRP A 19 -10.33 11.32 7.95
CA TRP A 19 -9.04 11.98 7.79
C TRP A 19 -8.53 12.50 9.14
N ARG A 20 -9.37 13.17 9.94
CA ARG A 20 -9.00 13.68 11.27
C ARG A 20 -8.60 12.57 12.23
N THR A 21 -9.37 11.48 12.28
CA THR A 21 -9.11 10.36 13.20
C THR A 21 -7.86 9.55 12.80
N ARG A 22 -7.51 9.53 11.52
CA ARG A 22 -6.31 8.85 11.01
C ARG A 22 -5.01 9.64 11.23
N LEU A 23 -5.03 10.86 11.75
CA LEU A 23 -3.82 11.64 12.04
C LEU A 23 -3.07 11.15 13.29
N SER A 24 -2.81 9.85 13.40
CA SER A 24 -1.95 9.30 14.44
C SER A 24 -0.52 9.85 14.32
N PRO A 25 0.28 9.82 15.41
CA PRO A 25 1.69 10.21 15.36
C PRO A 25 2.45 9.45 14.27
N ASP A 26 2.20 8.15 14.12
CA ASP A 26 2.81 7.31 13.07
C ASP A 26 2.45 7.77 11.66
N GLN A 27 1.21 8.19 11.42
CA GLN A 27 0.80 8.70 10.12
C GLN A 27 1.46 10.06 9.81
N ARG A 28 1.60 10.94 10.81
CA ARG A 28 2.28 12.23 10.64
C ARG A 28 3.79 12.04 10.40
N LEU A 29 4.41 11.10 11.10
CA LEU A 29 5.80 10.70 10.83
C LEU A 29 5.95 10.14 9.41
N GLN A 30 5.07 9.24 8.97
CA GLN A 30 5.06 8.70 7.60
C GLN A 30 4.98 9.81 6.55
N GLN A 31 4.11 10.80 6.74
CA GLN A 31 4.00 11.94 5.83
C GLN A 31 5.30 12.76 5.74
N GLN A 32 6.14 12.78 6.79
CA GLN A 32 7.43 13.46 6.76
C GLN A 32 8.50 12.67 5.99
N TYR A 33 8.57 11.34 6.15
CA TYR A 33 9.65 10.56 5.53
C TYR A 33 9.30 9.91 4.19
N PHE A 34 8.03 9.70 3.85
CA PHE A 34 7.61 9.13 2.56
C PHE A 34 8.10 9.92 1.34
N PRO A 35 8.11 11.27 1.34
CA PRO A 35 8.66 12.04 0.21
C PRO A 35 10.14 11.76 -0.06
N VAL A 36 10.90 11.41 0.98
CA VAL A 36 12.32 11.02 0.88
C VAL A 36 12.42 9.56 0.47
N LEU A 37 11.63 8.68 1.09
CA LEU A 37 11.63 7.25 0.80
C LEU A 37 11.23 6.94 -0.65
N TYR A 38 10.26 7.66 -1.21
CA TYR A 38 9.76 7.44 -2.57
C TYR A 38 10.08 8.62 -3.51
N LYS A 39 11.17 9.34 -3.23
CA LYS A 39 11.64 10.52 -3.98
C LYS A 39 11.53 10.32 -5.50
N GLY A 40 10.98 11.32 -6.19
CA GLY A 40 10.82 11.30 -7.64
C GLY A 40 9.67 10.43 -8.17
N SER A 41 8.92 9.73 -7.30
CA SER A 41 7.77 8.93 -7.71
C SER A 41 6.43 9.62 -7.44
N ARG A 42 5.37 9.04 -8.00
CA ARG A 42 3.99 9.44 -7.65
C ARG A 42 3.65 9.12 -6.19
N TYR A 43 4.20 8.04 -5.63
CA TYR A 43 3.95 7.58 -4.27
C TYR A 43 4.43 8.58 -3.20
N ALA A 44 5.50 9.34 -3.48
CA ALA A 44 5.95 10.43 -2.61
C ALA A 44 4.90 11.55 -2.42
N ASN A 45 3.95 11.67 -3.34
CA ASN A 45 3.04 12.81 -3.42
C ASN A 45 1.54 12.41 -3.45
N ARG A 46 1.22 11.13 -3.30
CA ARG A 46 -0.14 10.59 -3.46
C ARG A 46 -0.47 9.57 -2.38
N MET A 47 -0.66 10.09 -1.17
CA MET A 47 -1.27 9.32 -0.09
C MET A 47 -2.75 9.00 -0.43
N PRO A 48 -3.24 7.77 -0.19
CA PRO A 48 -4.61 7.38 -0.53
C PRO A 48 -5.70 8.28 0.08
N ILE A 49 -5.50 8.78 1.30
CA ILE A 49 -6.47 9.67 1.98
C ILE A 49 -6.64 11.02 1.26
N GLY A 50 -5.69 11.42 0.41
CA GLY A 50 -5.76 12.67 -0.34
C GLY A 50 -5.55 13.92 0.52
N LYS A 51 -6.16 15.03 0.08
CA LYS A 51 -6.06 16.35 0.73
C LYS A 51 -7.44 16.79 1.21
N PRO A 52 -7.58 17.37 2.41
CA PRO A 52 -8.86 17.88 2.93
C PRO A 52 -9.57 18.79 1.95
N GLU A 53 -8.85 19.73 1.35
CA GLU A 53 -9.37 20.67 0.35
C GLU A 53 -10.01 19.96 -0.85
N ILE A 54 -9.46 18.81 -1.27
CA ILE A 54 -10.02 18.03 -2.39
C ILE A 54 -11.24 17.25 -1.92
N ILE A 55 -11.19 16.65 -0.73
CA ILE A 55 -12.32 15.89 -0.16
C ILE A 55 -13.55 16.81 -0.02
N GLU A 56 -13.34 18.02 0.48
CA GLU A 56 -14.40 19.01 0.70
C GLU A 56 -14.96 19.57 -0.61
N ASN A 57 -14.12 19.77 -1.64
CA ASN A 57 -14.50 20.57 -2.81
C ASN A 57 -14.53 19.82 -4.17
N ALA A 58 -14.22 18.51 -4.22
CA ALA A 58 -14.23 17.76 -5.47
C ALA A 58 -15.63 17.78 -6.13
N GLY A 59 -15.76 18.38 -7.32
CA GLY A 59 -17.06 18.47 -7.99
C GLY A 59 -17.70 17.10 -8.28
N TYR A 60 -19.03 17.00 -8.20
CA TYR A 60 -19.77 15.74 -8.37
C TYR A 60 -19.45 15.01 -9.68
N ALA A 61 -19.28 15.77 -10.78
CA ALA A 61 -18.90 15.20 -12.08
C ALA A 61 -17.50 14.58 -12.06
N THR A 62 -16.57 15.11 -11.27
CA THR A 62 -15.22 14.53 -11.13
C THR A 62 -15.27 13.19 -10.41
N ILE A 63 -16.11 13.05 -9.38
CA ILE A 63 -16.30 11.80 -8.64
C ILE A 63 -16.92 10.73 -9.55
N ARG A 64 -18.00 11.09 -10.26
CA ARG A 64 -18.65 10.19 -11.23
C ARG A 64 -17.70 9.75 -12.33
N ARG A 65 -16.97 10.69 -12.93
CA ARG A 65 -15.96 10.39 -13.95
C ARG A 65 -14.88 9.46 -13.43
N PHE A 66 -14.40 9.65 -12.20
CA PHE A 66 -13.42 8.74 -11.61
C PHE A 66 -13.98 7.32 -11.48
N TYR A 67 -15.24 7.17 -11.06
CA TYR A 67 -15.90 5.86 -11.03
C TYR A 67 -15.96 5.25 -12.44
N GLU A 68 -16.43 5.99 -13.44
CA GLU A 68 -16.53 5.51 -14.83
C GLU A 68 -15.16 5.17 -15.45
N ASP A 69 -14.11 5.93 -15.13
CA ASP A 69 -12.76 5.71 -15.64
C ASP A 69 -12.14 4.39 -15.11
N TRP A 70 -12.45 4.01 -13.86
CA TRP A 70 -11.71 2.99 -13.11
C TRP A 70 -12.53 1.77 -12.65
N TYR A 71 -13.84 1.89 -12.45
CA TYR A 71 -14.74 0.79 -12.06
C TYR A 71 -15.33 0.10 -13.30
N ARG A 72 -14.46 -0.53 -14.08
CA ARG A 72 -14.79 -1.24 -15.33
C ARG A 72 -14.35 -2.71 -15.27
N PRO A 73 -15.05 -3.63 -15.98
CA PRO A 73 -14.83 -5.06 -15.85
C PRO A 73 -13.40 -5.52 -16.13
N ASP A 74 -12.72 -4.94 -17.12
CA ASP A 74 -11.32 -5.21 -17.46
C ASP A 74 -10.30 -4.77 -16.37
N LEU A 75 -10.72 -3.96 -15.39
CA LEU A 75 -9.93 -3.59 -14.22
C LEU A 75 -10.40 -4.24 -12.92
N MET A 76 -11.40 -5.13 -12.98
CA MET A 76 -11.96 -5.81 -11.81
C MET A 76 -11.46 -7.25 -11.69
N ALA A 77 -11.32 -7.72 -10.45
CA ALA A 77 -11.14 -9.13 -10.14
C ALA A 77 -12.18 -9.52 -9.08
N PHE A 78 -12.80 -10.69 -9.26
CA PHE A 78 -13.67 -11.29 -8.26
C PHE A 78 -12.91 -12.42 -7.57
N ILE A 79 -12.83 -12.37 -6.24
CA ILE A 79 -12.12 -13.36 -5.42
C ILE A 79 -13.14 -14.01 -4.49
N ALA A 80 -13.32 -15.33 -4.61
CA ALA A 80 -14.15 -16.11 -3.70
C ALA A 80 -13.29 -17.14 -2.97
N VAL A 81 -13.33 -17.12 -1.63
CA VAL A 81 -12.60 -18.03 -0.75
C VAL A 81 -13.58 -18.53 0.30
N GLY A 82 -13.76 -19.84 0.40
CA GLY A 82 -14.69 -20.45 1.34
C GLY A 82 -14.99 -21.90 1.00
N ASP A 83 -15.92 -22.49 1.74
CA ASP A 83 -16.42 -23.84 1.55
C ASP A 83 -17.67 -23.81 0.67
N PHE A 84 -17.49 -23.98 -0.64
CA PHE A 84 -18.57 -24.03 -1.62
C PHE A 84 -18.17 -24.90 -2.82
N GLU A 85 -19.17 -25.46 -3.49
CA GLU A 85 -18.97 -26.18 -4.75
C GLU A 85 -18.50 -25.21 -5.85
N VAL A 86 -17.37 -25.54 -6.50
CA VAL A 86 -16.73 -24.68 -7.51
C VAL A 86 -17.67 -24.41 -8.68
N ASP A 87 -18.32 -25.45 -9.20
CA ASP A 87 -19.26 -25.33 -10.33
C ASP A 87 -20.46 -24.44 -10.01
N TRP A 88 -20.91 -24.46 -8.74
CA TRP A 88 -22.01 -23.59 -8.32
C TRP A 88 -21.55 -22.14 -8.23
N MET A 89 -20.38 -21.88 -7.64
CA MET A 89 -19.83 -20.53 -7.54
C MET A 89 -19.55 -19.94 -8.92
N GLU A 90 -18.95 -20.71 -9.84
CA GLU A 90 -18.71 -20.26 -11.21
C GLU A 90 -20.01 -19.87 -11.92
N LYS A 91 -21.06 -20.70 -11.81
CA LYS A 91 -22.38 -20.38 -12.37
C LYS A 91 -22.95 -19.10 -11.80
N GLU A 92 -22.80 -18.85 -10.50
CA GLU A 92 -23.27 -17.61 -9.89
C GLU A 92 -22.47 -16.38 -10.33
N VAL A 93 -21.16 -16.51 -10.48
CA VAL A 93 -20.30 -15.44 -11.00
C VAL A 93 -20.71 -15.10 -12.44
N ILE A 94 -20.83 -16.11 -13.31
CA ILE A 94 -21.28 -15.91 -14.70
C ILE A 94 -22.65 -15.25 -14.70
N ARG A 95 -23.63 -15.82 -13.97
CA ARG A 95 -25.02 -15.32 -13.94
C ARG A 95 -25.10 -13.86 -13.50
N ARG A 96 -24.25 -13.42 -12.56
CA ARG A 96 -24.29 -12.05 -12.01
C ARG A 96 -23.47 -11.05 -12.81
N PHE A 97 -22.37 -11.47 -13.43
CA PHE A 97 -21.37 -10.55 -13.97
C PHE A 97 -21.16 -10.65 -15.49
N SER A 98 -21.67 -11.69 -16.17
CA SER A 98 -21.48 -11.84 -17.63
C SER A 98 -22.16 -10.74 -18.46
N GLY A 99 -23.12 -10.01 -17.87
CA GLY A 99 -23.78 -8.88 -18.51
C GLY A 99 -22.95 -7.59 -18.49
N LEU A 100 -21.86 -7.52 -17.73
CA LEU A 100 -21.04 -6.31 -17.65
C LEU A 100 -20.25 -6.10 -18.95
N GLN A 101 -20.20 -4.84 -19.40
CA GLN A 101 -19.50 -4.44 -20.61
C GLN A 101 -18.39 -3.45 -20.30
N ASN A 102 -17.28 -3.54 -21.02
CA ASN A 102 -16.23 -2.53 -20.95
C ASN A 102 -16.68 -1.24 -21.67
N PRO A 103 -16.32 -0.04 -21.17
CA PRO A 103 -16.58 1.21 -21.90
C PRO A 103 -15.87 1.23 -23.26
N GLU A 104 -16.51 1.79 -24.30
CA GLU A 104 -15.94 1.89 -25.65
C GLU A 104 -14.64 2.69 -25.70
N SER A 105 -14.53 3.72 -24.86
CA SER A 105 -13.34 4.55 -24.69
C SER A 105 -13.01 4.64 -23.21
N SER A 106 -11.80 4.21 -22.86
CA SER A 106 -11.36 4.14 -21.47
C SER A 106 -9.97 4.75 -21.29
N ARG A 107 -9.76 5.38 -20.13
CA ARG A 107 -8.43 5.92 -19.80
C ARG A 107 -7.44 4.79 -19.59
N PRO A 108 -6.23 4.82 -20.19
CA PRO A 108 -5.25 3.79 -19.95
C PRO A 108 -4.82 3.80 -18.48
N ARG A 109 -4.81 2.62 -17.85
CA ARG A 109 -4.20 2.42 -16.55
C ARG A 109 -2.69 2.52 -16.72
N LYS A 110 -2.08 3.46 -16.00
CA LYS A 110 -0.63 3.64 -15.98
C LYS A 110 -0.07 3.00 -14.73
N ASP A 111 0.98 2.23 -14.90
CA ASP A 111 1.83 1.81 -13.80
C ASP A 111 2.82 2.92 -13.48
N TYR A 112 3.12 3.07 -12.18
CA TYR A 112 4.04 4.08 -11.69
C TYR A 112 5.20 3.38 -11.02
N GLU A 113 6.41 3.75 -11.42
CA GLU A 113 7.64 3.24 -10.82
C GLU A 113 8.15 4.20 -9.74
N VAL A 114 9.02 3.68 -8.89
CA VAL A 114 9.83 4.49 -7.98
C VAL A 114 11.25 4.54 -8.55
N PRO A 115 11.75 5.71 -8.96
CA PRO A 115 13.08 5.79 -9.53
C PRO A 115 14.15 5.44 -8.49
N GLY A 116 15.18 4.72 -8.93
CA GLY A 116 16.37 4.45 -8.12
C GLY A 116 17.17 5.72 -7.83
N HIS A 117 18.06 5.64 -6.84
CA HIS A 117 19.00 6.69 -6.48
C HIS A 117 20.34 6.07 -6.05
N GLN A 118 21.45 6.80 -6.26
CA GLN A 118 22.79 6.31 -5.92
C GLN A 118 23.21 6.75 -4.52
N GLU A 119 22.70 7.89 -4.07
CA GLU A 119 22.98 8.46 -2.76
C GLU A 119 22.27 7.70 -1.63
N THR A 120 22.86 7.70 -0.43
CA THR A 120 22.16 7.32 0.79
C THR A 120 21.30 8.49 1.25
N LEU A 121 19.99 8.37 1.13
CA LEU A 121 19.05 9.37 1.61
C LEU A 121 18.80 9.21 3.11
N THR A 122 18.78 10.33 3.84
CA THR A 122 18.53 10.36 5.28
C THR A 122 17.43 11.35 5.61
N VAL A 123 16.60 11.02 6.59
CA VAL A 123 15.55 11.90 7.09
C VAL A 123 15.36 11.67 8.59
N ILE A 124 15.19 12.76 9.33
CA ILE A 124 14.81 12.73 10.74
C ILE A 124 13.37 13.24 10.81
N ALA A 125 12.44 12.34 11.07
CA ALA A 125 11.04 12.69 11.32
C ALA A 125 10.82 12.76 12.82
N THR A 126 10.14 13.81 13.29
CA THR A 126 9.85 14.00 14.71
C THR A 126 8.37 14.28 14.94
N ASP A 127 7.85 13.74 16.03
CA ASP A 127 6.51 14.00 16.52
C ASP A 127 6.52 13.92 18.05
N LYS A 128 5.89 14.90 18.71
CA LYS A 128 5.88 14.98 20.19
C LYS A 128 5.09 13.86 20.84
N GLU A 129 4.18 13.25 20.09
CA GLU A 129 3.32 12.15 20.54
C GLU A 129 3.87 10.78 20.10
N ALA A 130 5.06 10.72 19.48
CA ALA A 130 5.70 9.46 19.14
C ALA A 130 6.05 8.67 20.41
N ALA A 131 5.52 7.45 20.54
CA ALA A 131 5.68 6.66 21.75
C ALA A 131 7.11 6.12 21.96
N PHE A 132 7.90 6.00 20.90
CA PHE A 132 9.26 5.48 20.95
C PHE A 132 10.13 6.07 19.84
N THR A 133 11.44 6.09 20.06
CA THR A 133 12.42 6.40 19.03
C THR A 133 12.75 5.13 18.25
N ARG A 134 12.76 5.22 16.92
CA ARG A 134 13.16 4.14 16.02
C ARG A 134 14.19 4.64 15.02
N VAL A 135 15.16 3.78 14.73
CA VAL A 135 16.07 3.93 13.58
C VAL A 135 15.68 2.85 12.57
N GLN A 136 15.60 3.23 11.29
CA GLN A 136 15.26 2.31 10.21
C GLN A 136 16.24 2.51 9.05
N VAL A 137 16.70 1.41 8.49
CA VAL A 137 17.50 1.39 7.26
C VAL A 137 16.70 0.61 6.23
N ILE A 138 16.38 1.25 5.11
CA ILE A 138 15.60 0.63 4.04
C ILE A 138 16.47 0.54 2.80
N TYR A 139 16.63 -0.69 2.28
CA TYR A 139 17.30 -0.93 1.00
C TYR A 139 16.27 -1.40 -0.02
N LYS A 140 15.98 -0.54 -0.99
CA LYS A 140 15.01 -0.81 -2.07
C LYS A 140 15.74 -1.31 -3.30
N HIS A 141 15.14 -2.28 -3.98
CA HIS A 141 15.59 -2.75 -5.28
C HIS A 141 14.39 -3.21 -6.11
N GLU A 142 14.60 -3.51 -7.38
CA GLU A 142 13.55 -4.09 -8.22
C GLU A 142 13.11 -5.46 -7.66
N GLU A 143 11.80 -5.63 -7.49
CA GLU A 143 11.22 -6.88 -7.05
C GLU A 143 11.38 -7.94 -8.15
N LYS A 144 11.82 -9.14 -7.75
CA LYS A 144 11.89 -10.28 -8.65
C LYS A 144 10.73 -11.23 -8.32
N PRO A 145 9.75 -11.41 -9.21
CA PRO A 145 8.64 -12.31 -8.97
C PRO A 145 9.16 -13.76 -8.85
N VAL A 146 8.41 -14.59 -8.13
CA VAL A 146 8.72 -16.02 -7.98
C VAL A 146 7.99 -16.79 -9.06
N THR A 147 8.66 -17.05 -10.18
CA THR A 147 8.07 -17.77 -11.33
C THR A 147 8.78 -19.09 -11.61
N THR A 148 9.99 -19.29 -11.12
CA THR A 148 10.77 -20.51 -11.28
C THR A 148 11.14 -21.17 -9.95
N ILE A 149 11.57 -22.44 -10.01
CA ILE A 149 12.12 -23.15 -8.84
C ILE A 149 13.35 -22.44 -8.29
N GLU A 150 14.16 -21.81 -9.14
CA GLU A 150 15.32 -21.04 -8.70
C GLU A 150 14.92 -19.79 -7.93
N ASP A 151 13.88 -19.08 -8.39
CA ASP A 151 13.34 -17.92 -7.67
C ASP A 151 12.78 -18.32 -6.31
N PHE A 152 12.09 -19.47 -6.25
CA PHE A 152 11.57 -20.01 -5.01
C PHE A 152 12.71 -20.37 -4.04
N ARG A 153 13.78 -21.01 -4.54
CA ARG A 153 14.98 -21.28 -3.73
C ARG A 153 15.57 -19.98 -3.18
N ARG A 154 15.67 -18.92 -3.99
CA ARG A 154 16.16 -17.61 -3.54
C ARG A 154 15.25 -16.98 -2.48
N GLN A 155 13.93 -17.08 -2.65
CA GLN A 155 12.96 -16.62 -1.66
C GLN A 155 13.11 -17.38 -0.33
N LEU A 156 13.30 -18.70 -0.36
CA LEU A 156 13.58 -19.51 0.83
C LEU A 156 14.89 -19.07 1.51
N THR A 157 15.94 -18.78 0.74
CA THR A 157 17.20 -18.25 1.28
C THR A 157 16.97 -16.94 2.03
N TYR A 158 16.20 -16.00 1.45
CA TYR A 158 15.86 -14.74 2.14
C TYR A 158 15.05 -14.98 3.40
N SER A 159 14.09 -15.92 3.37
CA SER A 159 13.29 -16.28 4.56
C SER A 159 14.16 -16.86 5.68
N LEU A 160 15.06 -17.80 5.36
CA LEU A 160 15.97 -18.43 6.32
C LEU A 160 16.95 -17.40 6.90
N TYR A 161 17.55 -16.57 6.05
CA TYR A 161 18.43 -15.48 6.46
C TYR A 161 17.75 -14.54 7.47
N ASN A 162 16.55 -14.02 7.13
CA ASN A 162 15.82 -13.11 8.01
C ASN A 162 15.38 -13.82 9.30
N LYS A 163 15.00 -15.10 9.24
CA LYS A 163 14.66 -15.88 10.43
C LYS A 163 15.85 -16.01 11.39
N MET A 164 17.03 -16.35 10.86
CA MET A 164 18.25 -16.48 11.67
C MET A 164 18.69 -15.12 12.24
N LEU A 165 18.63 -14.05 11.43
CA LEU A 165 18.96 -12.70 11.88
C LEU A 165 18.02 -12.23 12.99
N ASN A 166 16.70 -12.40 12.82
CA ASN A 166 15.73 -12.04 13.86
C ASN A 166 15.91 -12.86 15.14
N ALA A 167 16.20 -14.17 15.02
CA ALA A 167 16.53 -14.99 16.19
C ALA A 167 17.74 -14.42 16.95
N ARG A 168 18.78 -14.00 16.23
CA ARG A 168 19.95 -13.35 16.81
C ARG A 168 19.63 -12.01 17.45
N LEU A 169 18.77 -11.19 16.84
CA LEU A 169 18.31 -9.92 17.41
C LEU A 169 17.55 -10.14 18.73
N VAL A 170 16.71 -11.18 18.81
CA VAL A 170 16.01 -11.57 20.03
C VAL A 170 16.99 -12.03 21.11
N GLU A 171 18.01 -12.83 20.77
CA GLU A 171 19.06 -13.22 21.73
C GLU A 171 19.79 -11.99 22.31
N VAL A 172 20.10 -11.00 21.48
CA VAL A 172 20.74 -9.75 21.91
C VAL A 172 19.79 -8.94 22.80
N GLN A 173 18.50 -8.89 22.46
CA GLN A 173 17.47 -8.24 23.28
C GLN A 173 17.34 -8.84 24.69
N MET A 174 17.59 -10.15 24.86
CA MET A 174 17.52 -10.84 26.14
C MET A 174 18.77 -10.67 27.02
N GLN A 175 19.80 -9.97 26.55
CA GLN A 175 21.00 -9.70 27.36
C GLN A 175 20.69 -8.71 28.51
N PRO A 176 21.49 -8.68 29.59
CA PRO A 176 21.25 -7.79 30.73
C PRO A 176 21.23 -6.29 30.38
N ASN A 177 21.93 -5.87 29.32
CA ASN A 177 21.99 -4.49 28.86
C ASN A 177 21.91 -4.44 27.32
N PRO A 178 20.72 -4.66 26.75
CA PRO A 178 20.57 -4.71 25.30
C PRO A 178 20.65 -3.30 24.69
N PRO A 179 21.23 -3.13 23.50
CA PRO A 179 21.36 -1.82 22.85
C PRO A 179 20.04 -1.28 22.27
N PHE A 180 18.98 -2.09 22.28
CA PHE A 180 17.64 -1.74 21.80
C PHE A 180 16.57 -2.51 22.60
N THR A 181 15.36 -1.96 22.66
CA THR A 181 14.19 -2.64 23.26
C THR A 181 13.46 -3.54 22.27
N PHE A 182 13.61 -3.27 20.97
CA PHE A 182 13.07 -4.05 19.87
C PHE A 182 13.95 -3.85 18.63
N ALA A 183 14.17 -4.93 17.88
CA ALA A 183 14.78 -4.89 16.56
C ALA A 183 14.15 -5.95 15.67
N TYR A 184 14.10 -5.66 14.38
CA TYR A 184 13.55 -6.54 13.36
C TYR A 184 14.31 -6.33 12.06
N SER A 185 14.42 -7.40 11.27
CA SER A 185 14.80 -7.32 9.87
C SER A 185 13.88 -8.17 9.02
N GLY A 186 13.50 -7.67 7.86
CA GLY A 186 12.63 -8.35 6.93
C GLY A 186 12.94 -8.04 5.48
N TYR A 187 12.38 -8.87 4.61
CA TYR A 187 12.38 -8.65 3.16
C TYR A 187 10.98 -8.91 2.62
N GLY A 188 10.49 -8.04 1.75
CA GLY A 188 9.20 -8.21 1.09
C GLY A 188 8.97 -7.22 -0.04
N SER A 189 7.82 -7.36 -0.69
CA SER A 189 7.32 -6.40 -1.68
C SER A 189 7.02 -5.06 -1.01
N ASP A 190 7.26 -3.98 -1.75
CA ASP A 190 6.97 -2.61 -1.39
C ASP A 190 6.10 -1.97 -2.50
N VAL A 191 5.95 -0.65 -2.52
CA VAL A 191 5.12 0.05 -3.50
C VAL A 191 5.64 -0.13 -4.94
N GLY A 192 4.71 -0.27 -5.89
CA GLY A 192 5.04 -0.39 -7.30
C GLY A 192 5.69 -1.75 -7.61
N ASN A 193 6.88 -1.70 -8.20
CA ASN A 193 7.69 -2.87 -8.57
C ASN A 193 8.90 -3.06 -7.64
N LEU A 194 8.86 -2.52 -6.43
CA LEU A 194 9.98 -2.57 -5.50
C LEU A 194 9.89 -3.76 -4.54
N GLY A 195 11.03 -4.38 -4.29
CA GLY A 195 11.29 -5.14 -3.07
C GLY A 195 12.10 -4.29 -2.11
N ALA A 196 11.91 -4.49 -0.81
CA ALA A 196 12.63 -3.77 0.22
C ALA A 196 13.13 -4.68 1.32
N TYR A 197 14.39 -4.47 1.74
CA TYR A 197 14.88 -4.90 3.03
C TYR A 197 14.62 -3.78 4.04
N THR A 198 14.04 -4.14 5.18
CA THR A 198 13.67 -3.22 6.28
C THR A 198 14.17 -3.72 7.61
#